data_AF-A0A0S7ZYN6-F1
#
_entry.id   AF-A0A0S7ZYN6-F1
#
_cell.length_a   1.000
_cell.length_b   1.000
_cell.length_c   1.000
_cell.angle_alpha   90.00
_cell.angle_beta   90.00
_cell.angle_gamma   90.00
#
_symmetry.space_group_name_H-M   'P 1'
#
loop_
_entity.id
_entity.type
_entity.pdbx_description
1 polymer ?
#
loop_
_entity_poly.entity_id
_entity_poly.type
_entity_poly.pdbx_seq_one_letter_code
_entity_poly.pdbx_strand_id
1 'polypeptide(L)'
;MSIPRTRFDTLVIGAGGGGLRAALQLSQAEANVAVVSKVFPTRSHTVAAQGGINAALANVMPDNWHWHMYDTVKGSDYLGDQDAIEYMCRAAS
;
A
#
# COMPACT_ATOMS: atom_id res chain seq x y z
N MET A 1 37.23 10.15 4.49
CA MET A 1 35.82 9.77 4.76
C MET A 1 35.65 8.33 4.25
N SER A 2 35.44 7.33 5.12
CA SER A 2 35.63 5.90 4.78
C SER A 2 34.35 5.05 4.64
N ILE A 3 33.16 5.65 4.60
CA ILE A 3 31.90 4.89 4.43
C ILE A 3 31.51 4.88 2.94
N PRO A 4 31.31 3.71 2.31
CA PRO A 4 30.83 3.61 0.93
C PRO A 4 29.47 4.31 0.74
N ARG A 5 29.29 4.95 -0.42
CA ARG A 5 28.05 5.69 -0.75
C ARG A 5 27.56 5.29 -2.13
N THR A 6 26.29 4.97 -2.23
CA THR A 6 25.58 4.74 -3.50
C THR A 6 24.43 5.74 -3.60
N ARG A 7 24.15 6.25 -4.79
CA ARG A 7 23.08 7.22 -5.05
C ARG A 7 21.97 6.60 -5.89
N PHE A 8 20.74 6.90 -5.52
CA PHE A 8 19.49 6.53 -6.18
C PHE A 8 18.54 7.73 -6.06
N ASP A 9 17.54 7.81 -6.93
CA ASP A 9 16.52 8.86 -6.86
C ASP A 9 15.56 8.58 -5.70
N THR A 10 15.31 7.31 -5.40
CA THR A 10 14.47 6.89 -4.26
C THR A 10 15.02 5.66 -3.55
N LEU A 11 14.91 5.65 -2.22
CA LEU A 11 15.20 4.51 -1.36
C LEU A 11 13.92 4.01 -0.70
N VAL A 12 13.51 2.78 -1.01
CA VAL A 12 12.38 2.08 -0.36
C VAL A 12 12.93 1.11 0.68
N ILE A 13 12.58 1.31 1.95
CA ILE A 13 12.99 0.43 3.06
C ILE A 13 11.83 -0.51 3.41
N GLY A 14 11.94 -1.76 2.96
CA GLY A 14 10.96 -2.82 3.15
C GLY A 14 10.43 -3.36 1.80
N ALA A 15 10.47 -4.68 1.63
CA ALA A 15 10.01 -5.37 0.41
C ALA A 15 8.73 -6.20 0.64
N GLY A 16 7.80 -5.68 1.45
CA GLY A 16 6.44 -6.20 1.56
C GLY A 16 5.52 -5.62 0.47
N GLY A 17 4.21 -5.87 0.55
CA GLY A 17 3.24 -5.42 -0.46
C GLY A 17 3.30 -3.92 -0.75
N GLY A 18 3.26 -3.07 0.27
CA GLY A 18 3.34 -1.61 0.11
C GLY A 18 4.68 -1.15 -0.50
N GLY A 19 5.80 -1.68 0.00
CA GLY A 19 7.13 -1.29 -0.49
C GLY A 19 7.38 -1.72 -1.94
N LEU A 20 7.03 -2.95 -2.30
CA LEU A 20 7.15 -3.43 -3.69
C LEU A 20 6.19 -2.69 -4.63
N ARG A 21 4.96 -2.39 -4.20
CA ARG A 21 4.02 -1.63 -5.03
C ARG A 21 4.50 -0.19 -5.28
N ALA A 22 5.06 0.45 -4.25
CA ALA A 22 5.67 1.78 -4.36
C ALA A 22 6.90 1.76 -5.28
N ALA A 23 7.83 0.82 -5.06
CA ALA A 23 9.03 0.68 -5.88
C ALA A 23 8.69 0.43 -7.36
N LEU A 24 7.69 -0.41 -7.63
CA LEU A 24 7.19 -0.66 -8.99
C LEU A 24 6.65 0.62 -9.63
N GLN A 25 5.82 1.39 -8.92
CA GLN A 25 5.26 2.63 -9.46
C GLN A 25 6.34 3.66 -9.76
N LEU A 26 7.31 3.81 -8.86
CA LEU A 26 8.43 4.75 -9.00
C LEU A 26 9.34 4.36 -10.17
N SER A 27 9.65 3.07 -10.32
CA SER A 27 10.43 2.57 -11.46
C SER A 27 9.69 2.74 -12.80
N GLN A 28 8.36 2.55 -12.83
CA GLN A 28 7.54 2.85 -14.01
C GLN A 28 7.49 4.35 -14.34
N ALA A 29 7.68 5.21 -13.35
CA ALA A 29 7.88 6.65 -13.52
C ALA A 29 9.35 7.03 -13.77
N GLU A 30 10.17 6.07 -14.20
CA GLU A 30 11.58 6.24 -14.60
C GLU A 30 12.55 6.66 -13.48
N ALA A 31 12.13 6.60 -12.22
CA ALA A 31 13.04 6.82 -11.10
C ALA A 31 14.03 5.65 -10.94
N ASN A 32 15.29 5.94 -10.63
CA ASN A 32 16.25 4.93 -10.21
C ASN A 32 16.01 4.57 -8.73
N VAL A 33 15.41 3.40 -8.48
CA VAL A 33 14.93 2.99 -7.15
C VAL A 33 15.82 1.91 -6.53
N ALA A 34 16.28 2.13 -5.29
CA ALA A 34 16.83 1.07 -4.45
C ALA A 34 15.75 0.52 -3.51
N VAL A 35 15.59 -0.81 -3.49
CA VAL A 35 14.74 -1.50 -2.51
C VAL A 35 15.63 -2.27 -1.54
N VAL A 36 15.56 -1.92 -0.26
CA VAL A 36 16.34 -2.57 0.80
C VAL A 36 15.39 -3.31 1.73
N SER A 37 15.66 -4.59 1.97
CA SER A 37 14.87 -5.42 2.87
C SER A 37 15.76 -6.29 3.75
N LYS A 38 15.37 -6.44 5.02
CA LYS A 38 16.07 -7.29 5.99
C LYS A 38 15.82 -8.79 5.78
N VAL A 39 14.85 -9.15 4.95
CA VAL A 39 14.52 -10.51 4.55
C VAL A 39 14.28 -10.57 3.05
N PHE A 40 14.37 -11.77 2.46
CA PHE A 40 14.01 -11.98 1.06
C PHE A 40 12.55 -11.52 0.81
N PRO A 41 12.24 -10.82 -0.30
CA PRO A 41 10.95 -10.12 -0.47
C PRO A 41 9.70 -10.98 -0.20
N THR A 42 9.66 -12.21 -0.71
CA THR A 42 8.51 -13.13 -0.52
C THR A 42 8.43 -13.75 0.88
N ARG A 43 9.33 -13.39 1.79
CA ARG A 43 9.30 -13.73 3.23
C ARG A 43 8.82 -12.56 4.10
N SER A 44 8.41 -11.44 3.51
CA SER A 44 7.75 -10.34 4.22
C SER A 44 6.37 -10.78 4.74
N HIS A 45 5.89 -10.19 5.85
CA HIS A 45 4.65 -10.64 6.50
C HIS A 45 3.38 -10.48 5.62
N THR A 46 3.41 -9.69 4.54
CA THR A 46 2.36 -9.70 3.52
C THR A 46 2.05 -11.10 3.01
N VAL A 47 3.04 -12.02 2.98
CA VAL A 47 2.85 -13.42 2.57
C VAL A 47 1.89 -14.21 3.47
N ALA A 48 1.69 -13.78 4.70
CA ALA A 48 0.84 -14.46 5.68
C ALA A 48 -0.62 -13.97 5.67
N ALA A 49 -0.96 -12.98 4.85
CA ALA A 49 -2.35 -12.53 4.68
C ALA A 49 -3.20 -13.65 4.06
N GLN A 50 -4.44 -13.80 4.53
CA GLN A 50 -5.33 -14.90 4.12
C GLN A 50 -6.66 -14.41 3.52
N GLY A 51 -7.45 -13.66 4.29
CA GLY A 51 -8.86 -13.39 3.97
C GLY A 51 -9.10 -12.72 2.61
N GLY A 52 -8.38 -11.64 2.29
CA GLY A 52 -8.52 -10.93 1.02
C GLY A 52 -8.20 -9.44 1.13
N ILE A 53 -8.70 -8.67 0.15
CA ILE A 53 -8.64 -7.21 0.10
C ILE A 53 -10.07 -6.67 -0.08
N ASN A 54 -10.45 -5.69 0.74
CA ASN A 54 -11.77 -5.06 0.62
C ASN A 54 -11.77 -4.05 -0.54
N ALA A 55 -12.74 -4.18 -1.42
CA ALA A 55 -12.92 -3.33 -2.59
C ALA A 55 -14.39 -3.30 -2.98
N ALA A 56 -14.94 -2.11 -3.28
CA ALA A 56 -16.37 -1.92 -3.56
C ALA A 56 -16.71 -2.27 -5.02
N LEU A 57 -16.30 -3.45 -5.48
CA LEU A 57 -16.36 -3.88 -6.88
C LEU A 57 -17.76 -4.29 -7.36
N ALA A 58 -18.72 -4.42 -6.43
CA ALA A 58 -20.09 -4.86 -6.70
C ALA A 58 -20.22 -6.22 -7.44
N ASN A 59 -19.20 -7.09 -7.37
CA ASN A 59 -19.17 -8.37 -8.11
C ASN A 59 -20.11 -9.46 -7.54
N VAL A 60 -20.49 -9.36 -6.25
CA VAL A 60 -21.35 -10.35 -5.57
C VAL A 60 -22.75 -9.78 -5.33
N MET A 61 -22.84 -8.51 -4.94
CA MET A 61 -24.06 -7.76 -4.74
C MET A 61 -23.79 -6.28 -5.03
N PRO A 62 -24.82 -5.45 -5.29
CA PRO A 62 -24.62 -4.02 -5.47
C PRO A 62 -23.82 -3.42 -4.30
N ASP A 63 -22.85 -2.59 -4.62
CA ASP A 63 -21.94 -1.99 -3.63
C ASP A 63 -21.64 -0.52 -4.00
N ASN A 64 -21.16 0.25 -3.03
CA ASN A 64 -20.80 1.64 -3.19
C ASN A 64 -19.62 1.97 -2.27
N TRP A 65 -18.60 2.63 -2.81
CA TRP A 65 -17.43 3.05 -2.04
C TRP A 65 -17.77 3.98 -0.86
N HIS A 66 -18.89 4.72 -0.91
CA HIS A 66 -19.39 5.48 0.23
C HIS A 66 -19.80 4.58 1.40
N TRP A 67 -20.33 3.37 1.15
CA TRP A 67 -20.65 2.40 2.20
C TRP A 67 -19.37 1.86 2.84
N HIS A 68 -18.38 1.51 2.00
CA HIS A 68 -17.04 1.14 2.46
C HIS A 68 -16.37 2.26 3.28
N MET A 69 -16.49 3.52 2.86
CA MET A 69 -16.00 4.69 3.60
C MET A 69 -16.72 4.82 4.94
N TYR A 70 -18.04 4.73 4.97
CA TYR A 70 -18.83 4.78 6.21
C TYR A 70 -18.39 3.71 7.21
N ASP A 71 -18.26 2.46 6.76
CA ASP A 71 -17.82 1.34 7.60
C ASP A 71 -16.39 1.56 8.12
N THR A 72 -15.51 2.13 7.29
CA THR A 72 -14.12 2.44 7.69
C THR A 72 -14.06 3.58 8.71
N VAL A 73 -14.79 4.69 8.50
CA VAL A 73 -14.84 5.81 9.45
C VAL A 73 -15.40 5.35 10.79
N LYS A 74 -16.52 4.62 10.77
CA LYS A 74 -17.11 4.04 11.99
C LYS A 74 -16.17 3.03 12.65
N GLY A 75 -15.55 2.14 11.88
CA GLY A 75 -14.62 1.12 12.37
C GLY A 75 -13.34 1.71 12.99
N SER A 76 -12.94 2.89 12.54
CA SER A 76 -11.82 3.65 13.13
C SER A 76 -12.17 4.37 14.44
N ASP A 77 -13.40 4.21 14.94
CA ASP A 77 -13.94 4.96 16.09
C ASP A 77 -13.86 6.48 15.88
N TYR A 78 -14.09 6.93 14.64
CA TYR A 78 -14.00 8.33 14.20
C TYR A 78 -12.63 9.01 14.41
N LEU A 79 -11.57 8.24 14.70
CA LEU A 79 -10.20 8.75 14.82
C LEU A 79 -9.43 8.72 13.50
N GLY A 80 -9.97 8.08 12.46
CA GLY A 80 -9.37 8.04 11.14
C GLY A 80 -9.55 9.34 10.37
N ASP A 81 -8.48 9.79 9.70
CA ASP A 81 -8.51 10.93 8.80
C ASP A 81 -9.41 10.63 7.59
N GLN A 82 -10.56 11.32 7.53
CA GLN A 82 -11.63 10.94 6.60
C GLN A 82 -11.27 11.20 5.13
N ASP A 83 -10.39 12.16 4.85
CA ASP A 83 -9.87 12.43 3.50
C ASP A 83 -8.97 11.29 3.00
N ALA A 84 -8.12 10.73 3.86
CA ALA A 84 -7.31 9.56 3.55
C ALA A 84 -8.18 8.30 3.35
N ILE A 85 -9.21 8.13 4.19
CA ILE A 85 -10.17 7.02 4.05
C ILE A 85 -10.97 7.15 2.75
N GLU A 86 -11.46 8.35 2.43
CA GLU A 86 -12.16 8.62 1.17
C GLU A 86 -11.28 8.23 -0.02
N TYR A 87 -10.02 8.70 -0.06
CA TYR A 87 -9.08 8.37 -1.12
C TYR A 87 -8.90 6.85 -1.26
N MET A 88 -8.69 6.14 -0.15
CA MET A 88 -8.51 4.69 -0.13
C MET A 88 -9.75 3.95 -0.67
N CYS A 89 -10.94 4.24 -0.14
CA CYS A 89 -12.16 3.54 -0.51
C CYS A 89 -12.54 3.81 -1.97
N ARG A 90 -12.39 5.07 -2.43
CA ARG A 90 -12.67 5.46 -3.82
C ARG A 90 -11.66 4.89 -4.81
N ALA A 91 -10.39 4.73 -4.43
CA ALA A 91 -9.37 4.10 -5.27
C ALA A 91 -9.51 2.56 -5.33
N ALA A 92 -10.18 1.96 -4.33
CA ALA A 92 -10.48 0.53 -4.25
C ALA A 92 -11.86 0.16 -4.81
N SER A 93 -12.42 0.99 -5.70
CA SER A 93 -13.76 0.83 -6.30
C SER A 93 -13.69 0.26 -7.70
#